data_AF-A0A8T5T4U3-F1
#
_entry.id   AF-A0A8T5T4U3-F1
#
_cell.length_a   1.000
_cell.length_b   1.000
_cell.length_c   1.000
_cell.angle_alpha   90.00
_cell.angle_beta   90.00
_cell.angle_gamma   90.00
#
_symmetry.space_group_name_H-M   'P 1'
#
loop_
_entity.id
_entity.type
_entity.pdbx_description
1 polymer ?
#
loop_
_entity_poly.entity_id
_entity_poly.type
_entity_poly.pdbx_seq_one_letter_code
_entity_poly.pdbx_strand_id
1 'polypeptide(L)'
;DGNLNGSEFLRNNYDILQGKISSYDNLREETSRNAIEDLNQAGYIESCHDLSNGGLITALAEMTFERNIGVKLDLDNTAFKEFNPEEYLLAETPSRYIIEISSENIHATTELLEGNVSFEILGKTISKPIIEIENFLTLDIDELYEKWSKAIPQFMED
;
A
#
# COMPACT_ATOMS: atom_id res chain seq x y z
N ASP A 1 10.84 -7.06 -6.34
CA ASP A 1 11.08 -8.33 -5.62
C ASP A 1 10.14 -8.40 -4.42
N GLY A 2 8.91 -8.87 -4.61
CA GLY A 2 7.86 -8.85 -3.59
C GLY A 2 7.87 -10.09 -2.69
N ASN A 3 9.00 -10.46 -2.09
CA ASN A 3 9.02 -11.62 -1.18
C ASN A 3 8.70 -11.22 0.26
N LEU A 4 8.30 -12.19 1.09
CA LEU A 4 7.92 -11.97 2.49
C LEU A 4 9.09 -12.11 3.48
N ASN A 5 10.33 -12.35 3.03
CA ASN A 5 11.45 -12.57 3.94
C ASN A 5 11.71 -11.33 4.80
N GLY A 6 11.77 -11.52 6.11
CA GLY A 6 11.96 -10.44 7.07
C GLY A 6 10.73 -9.55 7.30
N SER A 7 9.57 -9.91 6.74
CA SER A 7 8.32 -9.18 6.98
C SER A 7 7.75 -9.37 8.38
N GLU A 8 6.99 -8.39 8.86
CA GLU A 8 6.19 -8.51 10.08
C GLU A 8 5.13 -9.62 9.96
N PHE A 9 4.64 -9.90 8.75
CA PHE A 9 3.70 -11.00 8.52
C PHE A 9 4.30 -12.36 8.91
N LEU A 10 5.49 -12.70 8.39
CA LEU A 10 6.15 -13.97 8.72
C LEU A 10 6.55 -14.05 10.19
N ARG A 11 7.00 -12.92 10.75
CA ARG A 11 7.34 -12.82 12.16
C ARG A 11 6.13 -13.11 13.05
N ASN A 12 5.02 -12.40 12.85
CA ASN A 12 3.90 -12.41 13.77
C ASN A 12 2.98 -13.64 13.63
N ASN A 13 2.95 -14.28 12.45
CA ASN A 13 2.09 -15.44 12.21
C ASN A 13 2.82 -16.78 12.27
N TYR A 14 4.14 -16.78 12.07
CA TYR A 14 4.92 -18.02 11.95
C TYR A 14 6.22 -18.04 12.77
N ASP A 15 6.54 -16.97 13.50
CA ASP A 15 7.82 -16.81 14.22
C ASP A 15 9.06 -16.95 13.30
N ILE A 16 8.91 -16.57 12.01
CA ILE A 16 9.98 -16.68 11.00
C ILE A 16 10.58 -15.30 10.73
N LEU A 17 11.87 -15.14 11.04
CA LEU A 17 12.71 -13.99 10.71
C LEU A 17 13.98 -14.44 9.97
N GLN A 18 13.80 -14.97 8.76
CA GLN A 18 14.88 -15.53 7.96
C GLN A 18 14.70 -15.22 6.48
N GLY A 19 15.73 -15.51 5.69
CA GLY A 19 15.72 -15.34 4.24
C GLY A 19 16.45 -14.08 3.77
N LYS A 20 16.55 -13.92 2.45
CA LYS A 20 17.17 -12.74 1.84
C LYS A 20 16.12 -11.64 1.73
N ILE A 21 16.31 -10.57 2.51
CA ILE A 21 15.49 -9.37 2.43
C ILE A 21 15.69 -8.66 1.10
N SER A 22 14.68 -7.90 0.68
CA SER A 22 14.81 -7.00 -0.46
C SER A 22 15.97 -6.03 -0.24
N SER A 23 16.85 -5.93 -1.24
CA SER A 23 17.97 -4.99 -1.17
C SER A 23 17.45 -3.57 -1.34
N TYR A 24 17.90 -2.68 -0.48
CA TYR A 24 17.66 -1.26 -0.64
C TYR A 24 18.45 -0.73 -1.85
N ASP A 25 17.75 -0.06 -2.76
CA ASP A 25 18.30 0.55 -3.96
C ASP A 25 18.13 2.06 -3.89
N ASN A 26 19.24 2.77 -3.65
CA ASN A 26 19.26 4.23 -3.54
C ASN A 26 18.68 4.92 -4.77
N LEU A 27 18.97 4.40 -5.97
CA LEU A 27 18.51 5.03 -7.20
C LEU A 27 17.00 4.88 -7.34
N ARG A 28 16.47 3.70 -7.00
CA ARG A 28 15.02 3.47 -6.99
C ARG A 28 14.33 4.36 -5.95
N GLU A 29 14.89 4.50 -4.76
CA GLU A 29 14.36 5.38 -3.72
C GLU A 29 14.34 6.84 -4.19
N GLU A 30 15.46 7.34 -4.70
CA GLU A 30 15.57 8.72 -5.19
C GLU A 30 14.59 8.99 -6.33
N THR A 31 14.50 8.07 -7.30
CA THR A 31 13.59 8.19 -8.45
C THR A 31 12.13 8.19 -8.01
N SER A 32 11.75 7.29 -7.08
CA SER A 32 10.38 7.21 -6.56
C SER A 32 10.02 8.47 -5.78
N ARG A 33 10.91 8.94 -4.90
CA ARG A 33 10.70 10.16 -4.11
C ARG A 33 10.57 11.41 -4.98
N ASN A 34 11.43 11.54 -6.01
CA ASN A 34 11.36 12.67 -6.95
C ASN A 34 10.04 12.67 -7.71
N ALA A 35 9.57 11.51 -8.18
CA ALA A 35 8.28 11.41 -8.87
C ALA A 35 7.10 11.84 -7.97
N ILE A 36 7.10 11.44 -6.70
CA ILE A 36 6.09 11.89 -5.72
C ILE A 36 6.18 13.40 -5.49
N GLU A 37 7.39 13.94 -5.40
CA GLU A 37 7.62 15.38 -5.24
C GLU A 37 7.08 16.18 -6.45
N ASP A 38 7.36 15.73 -7.67
CA ASP A 38 6.90 16.35 -8.91
C ASP A 38 5.36 16.33 -9.02
N LEU A 39 4.72 15.19 -8.70
CA LEU A 39 3.27 15.07 -8.67
C LEU A 39 2.63 15.98 -7.61
N ASN A 40 3.26 16.09 -6.44
CA ASN A 40 2.79 16.98 -5.37
C ASN A 40 2.91 18.45 -5.78
N GLN A 41 4.03 18.84 -6.41
CA GLN A 41 4.23 20.19 -6.94
C GLN A 41 3.22 20.54 -8.04
N ALA A 42 2.84 19.57 -8.87
CA ALA A 42 1.80 19.72 -9.88
C ALA A 42 0.36 19.78 -9.28
N GLY A 43 0.20 19.47 -7.99
CA GLY A 43 -1.09 19.46 -7.31
C GLY A 43 -1.98 18.28 -7.68
N TYR A 44 -1.40 17.14 -8.07
CA TYR A 44 -2.15 15.96 -8.49
C TYR A 44 -2.46 14.97 -7.35
N ILE A 45 -1.72 15.03 -6.24
CA ILE A 45 -1.86 14.13 -5.10
C ILE A 45 -2.91 14.66 -4.12
N GLU A 46 -3.93 13.84 -3.85
CA GLU A 46 -4.94 14.07 -2.80
C GLU A 46 -4.51 13.46 -1.46
N SER A 47 -3.89 12.28 -1.52
CA SER A 47 -3.28 11.60 -0.35
C SER A 47 -2.11 10.72 -0.79
N CYS A 48 -1.17 10.45 0.11
CA CYS A 48 0.03 9.66 -0.16
C CYS A 48 0.45 8.90 1.10
N HIS A 49 0.90 7.66 0.93
CA HIS A 49 1.43 6.82 2.00
C HIS A 49 2.56 5.93 1.48
N ASP A 50 3.59 5.69 2.27
CA ASP A 50 4.62 4.70 1.93
C ASP A 50 4.13 3.27 2.20
N LEU A 51 4.71 2.29 1.49
CA LEU A 51 4.53 0.88 1.79
C LEU A 51 5.71 0.39 2.61
N SER A 52 5.46 0.17 3.90
CA SER A 52 6.45 -0.32 4.87
C SER A 52 5.93 -1.57 5.57
N ASN A 53 5.83 -1.55 6.90
CA ASN A 53 5.45 -2.72 7.70
C ASN A 53 4.02 -3.16 7.36
N GLY A 54 3.83 -4.45 7.11
CA GLY A 54 2.55 -5.02 6.70
C GLY A 54 2.11 -4.67 5.27
N GLY A 55 2.98 -4.05 4.46
CA GLY A 55 2.82 -3.91 3.02
C GLY A 55 1.62 -3.06 2.56
N LEU A 56 1.14 -3.36 1.36
CA LEU A 56 0.08 -2.60 0.68
C LEU A 56 -1.23 -2.58 1.49
N ILE A 57 -1.61 -3.72 2.08
CA ILE A 57 -2.90 -3.81 2.77
C ILE A 57 -2.94 -2.94 4.03
N THR A 58 -1.80 -2.82 4.73
CA THR A 58 -1.69 -1.98 5.94
C THR A 58 -1.71 -0.50 5.57
N ALA A 59 -0.95 -0.10 4.55
CA ALA A 59 -0.97 1.27 4.04
C ALA A 59 -2.38 1.70 3.59
N LEU A 60 -3.09 0.84 2.88
CA LEU A 60 -4.49 1.09 2.49
C LEU A 60 -5.41 1.26 3.70
N ALA A 61 -5.28 0.42 4.73
CA ALA A 61 -6.05 0.54 5.94
C ALA A 61 -5.79 1.89 6.65
N GLU A 62 -4.52 2.24 6.85
CA GLU A 62 -4.10 3.49 7.50
C GLU A 62 -4.58 4.74 6.74
N MET A 63 -4.56 4.70 5.41
CA MET A 63 -5.11 5.79 4.59
C MET A 63 -6.63 5.98 4.76
N THR A 64 -7.36 4.94 5.20
CA THR A 64 -8.83 4.96 5.30
C THR A 64 -9.36 5.17 6.73
N PHE A 65 -8.52 5.00 7.75
CA PHE A 65 -8.94 5.14 9.14
C PHE A 65 -9.57 6.51 9.42
N GLU A 66 -10.64 6.50 10.20
CA GLU A 66 -11.41 7.68 10.64
C GLU A 66 -12.04 8.53 9.51
N ARG A 67 -12.11 8.03 8.27
CA ARG A 67 -12.55 8.82 7.10
C ARG A 67 -13.92 8.46 6.53
N ASN A 68 -14.60 7.42 7.03
CA ASN A 68 -15.85 6.89 6.44
C ASN A 68 -15.74 6.62 4.92
N ILE A 69 -14.55 6.23 4.46
CA ILE A 69 -14.25 5.84 3.09
C ILE A 69 -13.68 4.44 3.10
N GLY A 70 -13.72 3.77 1.96
CA GLY A 70 -13.00 2.52 1.73
C GLY A 70 -12.39 2.49 0.34
N VAL A 71 -11.89 1.32 -0.06
CA VAL A 71 -11.18 1.14 -1.32
C VAL A 71 -11.69 -0.13 -2.01
N LYS A 72 -12.03 -0.01 -3.29
CA LYS A 72 -12.22 -1.17 -4.16
C LYS A 72 -11.01 -1.28 -5.09
N LEU A 73 -10.29 -2.38 -4.98
CA LEU A 73 -9.14 -2.71 -5.81
C LEU A 73 -9.59 -3.47 -7.06
N ASP A 74 -9.08 -3.03 -8.21
CA ASP A 74 -9.20 -3.69 -9.51
C ASP A 74 -7.79 -4.07 -9.98
N LEU A 75 -7.39 -5.30 -9.63
CA LEU A 75 -6.02 -5.78 -9.79
C LEU A 75 -5.83 -6.55 -11.10
N ASP A 76 -6.80 -6.55 -12.01
CA ASP A 76 -6.79 -7.37 -13.21
C ASP A 76 -5.65 -7.04 -14.18
N ASN A 77 -5.20 -5.78 -14.19
CA ASN A 77 -4.11 -5.25 -15.03
C ASN A 77 -2.84 -4.93 -14.22
N THR A 78 -2.68 -5.57 -13.06
CA THR A 78 -1.51 -5.42 -12.19
C THR A 78 -0.72 -6.73 -12.13
N ALA A 79 0.45 -6.70 -11.53
CA ALA A 79 1.24 -7.89 -11.28
C ALA A 79 0.59 -8.84 -10.25
N PHE A 80 -0.56 -8.53 -9.66
CA PHE A 80 -1.25 -9.39 -8.67
C PHE A 80 -1.43 -10.84 -9.16
N LYS A 81 -1.69 -11.06 -10.45
CA LYS A 81 -1.85 -12.40 -11.03
C LYS A 81 -0.52 -13.12 -11.30
N GLU A 82 0.59 -12.39 -11.29
CA GLU A 82 1.93 -12.92 -11.54
C GLU A 82 2.64 -13.36 -10.25
N PHE A 83 2.18 -12.86 -9.10
CA PHE A 83 2.74 -13.14 -7.78
C PHE A 83 1.80 -14.01 -6.93
N ASN A 84 2.33 -14.55 -5.83
CA ASN A 84 1.47 -15.05 -4.76
C ASN A 84 0.67 -13.86 -4.17
N PRO A 85 -0.65 -13.99 -3.92
CA PRO A 85 -1.45 -12.89 -3.38
C PRO A 85 -0.93 -12.32 -2.05
N GLU A 86 -0.43 -13.15 -1.15
CA GLU A 86 0.16 -12.71 0.12
C GLU A 86 1.43 -11.88 -0.13
N GLU A 87 2.29 -12.34 -1.02
CA GLU A 87 3.50 -11.61 -1.44
C GLU A 87 3.15 -10.24 -2.03
N TYR A 88 2.15 -10.16 -2.91
CA TYR A 88 1.74 -8.88 -3.49
C TYR A 88 1.20 -7.91 -2.42
N LEU A 89 0.39 -8.41 -1.49
CA LEU A 89 -0.31 -7.58 -0.50
C LEU A 89 0.54 -7.23 0.73
N LEU A 90 1.45 -8.12 1.14
CA LEU A 90 2.13 -8.06 2.45
C LEU A 90 3.65 -7.92 2.33
N ALA A 91 4.23 -8.00 1.13
CA ALA A 91 5.66 -7.72 1.00
C ALA A 91 5.96 -6.29 1.47
N GLU A 92 7.11 -6.14 2.13
CA GLU A 92 7.58 -4.89 2.74
C GLU A 92 8.77 -4.32 1.95
N THR A 93 8.79 -4.58 0.64
CA THR A 93 9.84 -4.07 -0.26
C THR A 93 9.90 -2.54 -0.20
N PRO A 94 11.08 -1.95 0.07
CA PRO A 94 11.27 -0.49 0.14
C PRO A 94 10.97 0.23 -1.19
N SER A 95 10.96 1.57 -1.12
CA SER A 95 10.82 2.45 -2.29
C SER A 95 9.52 2.21 -3.06
N ARG A 96 8.42 2.11 -2.32
CA ARG A 96 7.06 2.00 -2.84
C ARG A 96 6.14 2.94 -2.09
N TYR A 97 5.27 3.57 -2.86
CA TYR A 97 4.31 4.56 -2.39
C TYR A 97 2.96 4.24 -3.01
N ILE A 98 1.90 4.53 -2.27
CA ILE A 98 0.54 4.59 -2.79
C ILE A 98 0.09 6.05 -2.76
N ILE A 99 -0.53 6.48 -3.86
CA ILE A 99 -1.10 7.82 -3.99
C ILE A 99 -2.56 7.72 -4.37
N GLU A 100 -3.36 8.62 -3.81
CA GLU A 100 -4.68 8.94 -4.29
C GLU A 100 -4.59 10.18 -5.17
N ILE A 101 -5.22 10.10 -6.34
CA ILE A 101 -5.34 11.21 -7.28
C ILE A 101 -6.80 11.31 -7.70
N SER A 102 -7.22 12.51 -8.11
CA SER A 102 -8.52 12.66 -8.73
C SER A 102 -8.55 12.04 -10.13
N SER A 103 -9.71 11.52 -10.54
CA SER A 103 -9.85 10.74 -11.79
C SER A 103 -9.51 11.54 -13.06
N GLU A 104 -9.72 12.85 -13.03
CA GLU A 104 -9.35 13.77 -14.10
C GLU A 104 -7.84 13.91 -14.29
N ASN A 105 -7.05 13.64 -13.25
CA ASN A 105 -5.60 13.74 -13.30
C ASN A 105 -4.92 12.44 -13.74
N ILE A 106 -5.66 11.34 -13.96
CA ILE A 106 -5.07 10.04 -14.33
C ILE A 106 -4.14 10.19 -15.54
N HIS A 107 -4.59 10.83 -16.62
CA HIS A 107 -3.78 10.96 -17.83
C HIS A 107 -2.49 11.77 -17.59
N ALA A 108 -2.60 12.92 -16.90
CA ALA A 108 -1.46 13.79 -16.62
C ALA A 108 -0.46 13.13 -15.65
N THR A 109 -0.96 12.40 -14.65
CA THR A 109 -0.13 11.62 -13.73
C THR A 109 0.59 10.49 -14.45
N THR A 110 -0.10 9.74 -15.31
CA THR A 110 0.52 8.68 -16.14
C THR A 110 1.64 9.25 -17.00
N GLU A 111 1.43 10.38 -17.70
CA GLU A 111 2.45 11.01 -18.54
C GLU A 111 3.69 11.44 -17.75
N LEU A 112 3.52 11.94 -16.52
CA LEU A 112 4.65 12.34 -15.66
C LEU A 112 5.46 11.14 -15.17
N LEU A 113 4.80 10.03 -14.87
CA LEU A 113 5.43 8.81 -14.33
C LEU A 113 6.04 7.92 -15.41
N GLU A 114 5.47 7.90 -16.62
CA GLU A 114 5.91 7.05 -17.72
C GLU A 114 7.40 7.24 -18.05
N GLY A 115 8.13 6.12 -18.07
CA GLY A 115 9.58 6.10 -18.37
C GLY A 115 10.49 6.51 -17.21
N ASN A 116 9.93 7.04 -16.12
CA ASN A 116 10.69 7.43 -14.93
C ASN A 116 10.55 6.40 -13.80
N VAL A 117 9.32 5.95 -13.51
CA VAL A 117 9.03 4.98 -12.44
C VAL A 117 8.02 3.94 -12.90
N SER A 118 8.10 2.74 -12.32
CA SER A 118 7.08 1.69 -12.49
C SER A 118 5.90 2.00 -11.57
N PHE A 119 4.68 1.94 -12.10
CA PHE A 119 3.46 2.18 -11.34
C PHE A 119 2.31 1.27 -11.82
N GLU A 120 1.29 1.14 -10.97
CA GLU A 120 0.08 0.38 -11.26
C GLU A 120 -1.14 1.19 -10.81
N ILE A 121 -2.24 1.12 -11.56
CA ILE A 121 -3.52 1.66 -11.13
C ILE A 121 -4.24 0.57 -10.34
N LEU A 122 -4.33 0.74 -9.04
CA LEU A 122 -4.81 -0.30 -8.12
C LEU A 122 -6.33 -0.38 -8.02
N GLY A 123 -7.05 0.73 -8.25
CA GLY A 123 -8.49 0.79 -8.04
C GLY A 123 -8.98 2.19 -7.73
N LYS A 124 -10.01 2.30 -6.87
CA LYS A 124 -10.64 3.57 -6.50
C LYS A 124 -11.17 3.58 -5.07
N THR A 125 -11.28 4.77 -4.50
CA THR A 125 -12.01 4.96 -3.24
C THR A 125 -13.51 4.77 -3.43
N ILE A 126 -14.19 4.33 -2.38
CA ILE A 126 -15.63 4.07 -2.32
C ILE A 126 -16.21 4.61 -1.01
N SER A 127 -17.53 4.84 -0.96
CA SER A 127 -18.21 5.35 0.24
C SER A 127 -18.53 4.29 1.30
N LYS A 128 -18.23 3.01 1.04
CA LYS A 128 -18.39 1.94 2.02
C LYS A 128 -17.08 1.80 2.80
N PRO A 129 -17.09 1.65 4.14
CA PRO A 129 -15.90 1.51 4.96
C PRO A 129 -15.32 0.08 4.88
N ILE A 130 -14.98 -0.35 3.67
CA ILE A 130 -14.35 -1.66 3.41
C ILE A 130 -13.14 -1.52 2.48
N ILE A 131 -12.18 -2.41 2.62
CA ILE A 131 -11.19 -2.69 1.57
C ILE A 131 -11.64 -3.96 0.85
N GLU A 132 -11.87 -3.87 -0.46
CA GLU A 132 -12.40 -4.96 -1.28
C GLU A 132 -11.45 -5.30 -2.44
N ILE A 133 -11.10 -6.57 -2.55
CA ILE A 133 -10.55 -7.19 -3.76
C ILE A 133 -11.58 -8.21 -4.23
N GLU A 134 -12.16 -7.98 -5.41
CA GLU A 134 -13.30 -8.75 -5.89
C GLU A 134 -12.99 -10.27 -5.96
N ASN A 135 -13.90 -11.08 -5.39
CA ASN A 135 -13.78 -12.55 -5.29
C ASN A 135 -12.55 -13.07 -4.52
N PHE A 136 -11.83 -12.21 -3.79
CA PHE A 136 -10.62 -12.60 -3.07
C PHE A 136 -10.66 -12.21 -1.58
N LEU A 137 -10.91 -10.93 -1.28
CA LEU A 137 -10.80 -10.40 0.08
C LEU A 137 -11.78 -9.25 0.31
N THR A 138 -12.37 -9.20 1.51
CA THR A 138 -13.10 -8.03 1.99
C THR A 138 -12.76 -7.82 3.45
N LEU A 139 -12.25 -6.64 3.79
CA LEU A 139 -11.91 -6.23 5.15
C LEU A 139 -12.81 -5.08 5.60
N ASP A 140 -13.32 -5.17 6.81
CA ASP A 140 -14.06 -4.10 7.46
C ASP A 140 -13.08 -3.10 8.10
N ILE A 141 -13.17 -1.82 7.71
CA ILE A 141 -12.21 -0.80 8.15
C ILE A 141 -12.38 -0.48 9.63
N ASP A 142 -13.61 -0.52 10.16
CA ASP A 142 -13.87 -0.23 11.56
C ASP A 142 -13.27 -1.35 12.45
N GLU A 143 -13.37 -2.61 12.02
CA GLU A 143 -12.72 -3.73 12.72
C GLU A 143 -11.18 -3.60 12.72
N LEU A 144 -10.59 -3.19 11.59
CA LEU A 144 -9.15 -2.96 11.49
C LEU A 144 -8.70 -1.81 12.40
N TYR A 145 -9.43 -0.70 12.38
CA TYR A 145 -9.14 0.48 13.20
C TYR A 145 -9.27 0.18 14.69
N GLU A 146 -10.28 -0.60 15.11
CA GLU A 146 -10.44 -1.01 16.50
C GLU A 146 -9.22 -1.78 17.01
N LYS A 147 -8.69 -2.72 16.22
CA LYS A 147 -7.49 -3.50 16.59
C LYS A 147 -6.24 -2.63 16.61
N TRP A 148 -6.07 -1.79 15.59
CA TRP A 148 -4.91 -0.90 15.46
C TRP A 148 -4.85 0.13 16.60
N SER A 149 -5.96 0.81 16.88
CA SER A 149 -6.03 1.89 17.88
C SER A 149 -5.82 1.41 19.32
N LYS A 150 -6.12 0.14 19.61
CA LYS A 150 -6.03 -0.45 20.96
C LYS A 150 -4.64 -0.95 21.35
N ALA A 151 -3.72 -1.14 20.40
CA ALA A 151 -2.43 -1.77 20.66
C ALA A 151 -1.61 -1.03 21.75
N ILE A 152 -1.49 0.29 21.66
CA ILE A 152 -0.76 1.09 22.65
C ILE A 152 -1.54 1.23 23.97
N PRO A 153 -2.83 1.61 23.97
CA PRO A 153 -3.61 1.68 25.20
C PRO A 153 -3.60 0.38 26.02
N GLN A 154 -3.76 -0.78 25.37
CA GLN A 154 -3.72 -2.08 26.05
C GLN A 154 -2.37 -2.34 26.72
N PHE A 155 -1.27 -2.05 26.01
CA PHE A 155 0.07 -2.18 26.58
C PHE A 155 0.30 -1.26 27.80
N MET A 156 -0.33 -0.09 27.83
CA MET A 156 -0.20 0.85 28.96
C MET A 156 -1.00 0.43 30.20
N GLU A 157 -1.97 -0.48 30.06
CA GLU A 157 -2.80 -0.99 31.16
C GLU A 157 -2.21 -2.24 31.84
N ASP A 158 -1.26 -2.93 31.19
CA ASP A 158 -0.53 -4.10 31.70
C ASP A 158 0.69 -3.74 32.59
#